data_AF-A0A942BDF0-F1
#
_entry.id   AF-A0A942BDF0-F1
#
_cell.length_a   1.000
_cell.length_b   1.000
_cell.length_c   1.000
_cell.angle_alpha   90.00
_cell.angle_beta   90.00
_cell.angle_gamma   90.00
#
_symmetry.space_group_name_H-M   'P 1'
#
loop_
_entity.id
_entity.type
_entity.pdbx_description
1 polymer ?
#
loop_
_entity_poly.entity_id
_entity_poly.type
_entity_poly.pdbx_seq_one_letter_code
_entity_poly.pdbx_strand_id
1 'polypeptide(L)'
;MHVFDALADPVRRTVLERLAEGEANSGELVEAVQTRYKISQAAVSQHLKVLRDTGLAVARPEGTRRIYRLDCSAFLELDAWLARIRPQFQAEPTMREGKAPPTPKRRLDLGPMPDKAELQSMLVEAEGQVSWAEQRWDTVADIAADRSAENAPLAARLLCRLAKSLRDGRPVRDLALVATHLADERAAVSRSVLEEFWKVGLVSADLRTAVVDHLHRRFRHGQTGKTSLQTRLDIIDALAKLHRATGDPAVSQVISTIVSTGQQRTADEE
;
A
#
# COMPACT_ATOMS: atom_id res chain seq x y z
N MET A 1 4.13 20.34 21.64
CA MET A 1 3.84 19.90 20.26
C MET A 1 3.09 18.57 20.37
N HIS A 2 2.03 18.35 19.59
CA HIS A 2 1.20 17.15 19.74
C HIS A 2 1.83 15.94 19.03
N VAL A 3 1.49 14.71 19.43
CA VAL A 3 2.02 13.47 18.82
C VAL A 3 1.74 13.40 17.31
N PHE A 4 0.56 13.86 16.86
CA PHE A 4 0.20 13.96 15.44
C PHE A 4 1.13 14.89 14.65
N ASP A 5 1.49 16.05 15.22
CA ASP A 5 2.42 16.97 14.58
C ASP A 5 3.81 16.33 14.46
N ALA A 6 4.24 15.57 15.48
CA ALA A 6 5.48 14.81 15.42
C ALA A 6 5.44 13.75 14.30
N LEU A 7 4.33 13.04 14.12
CA LEU A 7 4.19 11.99 13.12
C LEU A 7 3.96 12.50 11.68
N ALA A 8 3.53 13.75 11.50
CA ALA A 8 3.31 14.33 10.17
C ALA A 8 4.60 14.44 9.34
N ASP A 9 5.75 14.53 9.99
CA ASP A 9 7.05 14.72 9.35
C ASP A 9 7.66 13.38 8.90
N PRO A 10 8.09 13.27 7.62
CA PRO A 10 8.61 12.02 7.09
C PRO A 10 9.97 11.62 7.68
N VAL A 11 10.83 12.56 8.07
CA VAL A 11 12.12 12.27 8.69
C VAL A 11 11.90 11.65 10.06
N ARG A 12 10.97 12.21 10.85
CA ARG A 12 10.62 11.68 12.17
C ARG A 12 10.04 10.28 12.10
N ARG A 13 9.20 9.99 11.09
CA ARG A 13 8.70 8.64 10.84
C ARG A 13 9.83 7.66 10.49
N THR A 14 10.77 8.03 9.64
CA THR A 14 11.94 7.17 9.34
C THR A 14 12.82 6.90 10.55
N VAL A 15 13.02 7.89 11.44
CA VAL A 15 13.72 7.66 12.72
C VAL A 15 12.97 6.65 13.58
N LEU A 16 11.65 6.77 13.70
CA LEU A 16 10.83 5.84 14.48
C LEU A 16 10.80 4.43 13.87
N GLU A 17 10.71 4.32 12.54
CA GLU A 17 10.82 3.04 11.81
C GLU A 17 12.16 2.38 12.11
N ARG A 18 13.27 3.12 12.08
CA ARG A 18 14.58 2.58 12.42
C ARG A 18 14.66 2.15 13.90
N LEU A 19 14.06 2.91 14.81
CA LEU A 19 14.01 2.55 16.24
C LEU A 19 13.08 1.36 16.54
N ALA A 20 12.12 1.09 15.66
CA ALA A 20 11.25 -0.09 15.77
C ALA A 20 12.01 -1.40 15.48
N GLU A 21 13.09 -1.34 14.69
CA GLU A 21 13.97 -2.48 14.43
C GLU A 21 14.92 -2.78 15.60
N GLY A 22 15.07 -1.85 16.56
CA GLY A 22 15.91 -2.00 17.74
C GLY A 22 16.51 -0.68 18.22
N GLU A 23 17.15 -0.70 19.40
CA GLU A 23 17.85 0.46 19.93
C GLU A 23 18.95 0.92 18.96
N ALA A 24 19.16 2.24 18.86
CA ALA A 24 20.16 2.81 17.96
C ALA A 24 20.81 4.06 18.57
N ASN A 25 22.08 4.28 18.25
CA ASN A 25 22.79 5.50 18.61
C ASN A 25 22.51 6.64 17.61
N SER A 26 22.84 7.88 17.98
CA SER A 26 22.58 9.04 17.13
C SER A 26 23.25 8.97 15.75
N GLY A 27 24.42 8.32 15.63
CA GLY A 27 25.11 8.17 14.35
C GLY A 27 24.36 7.25 13.39
N GLU A 28 23.88 6.11 13.89
CA GLU A 28 23.06 5.16 13.10
C GLU A 28 21.75 5.80 12.65
N LEU A 29 21.12 6.61 13.51
CA LEU A 29 19.90 7.35 13.15
C LEU A 29 20.16 8.44 12.11
N VAL A 30 21.32 9.10 12.19
CA VAL A 30 21.75 10.09 11.20
C VAL A 30 21.97 9.41 9.84
N GLU A 31 22.65 8.27 9.80
CA GLU A 31 22.88 7.50 8.59
C GLU A 31 21.55 7.07 7.94
N ALA A 32 20.63 6.54 8.73
CA ALA A 32 19.31 6.07 8.26
C ALA A 32 18.50 7.18 7.56
N VAL A 33 18.60 8.43 8.03
CA VAL A 33 17.85 9.54 7.43
C VAL A 33 18.65 10.31 6.38
N GLN A 34 19.98 10.38 6.48
CA GLN A 34 20.81 11.12 5.54
C GLN A 34 20.76 10.53 4.13
N THR A 35 20.75 9.20 4.02
CA THR A 35 20.65 8.51 2.72
C THR A 35 19.41 8.93 1.94
N ARG A 36 18.31 9.26 2.63
CA ARG A 36 17.02 9.59 2.01
C ARG A 36 16.73 11.09 1.92
N TYR A 37 17.16 11.88 2.90
CA TYR A 37 16.72 13.28 3.06
C TYR A 37 17.85 14.30 2.96
N LYS A 38 19.13 13.88 2.89
CA LYS A 38 20.30 14.76 2.76
C LYS A 38 20.34 15.91 3.79
N ILE A 39 19.97 15.63 5.04
CA ILE A 39 19.92 16.62 6.14
C ILE A 39 21.16 16.56 7.04
N SER A 40 21.45 17.67 7.73
CA SER A 40 22.58 17.76 8.65
C SER A 40 22.33 17.00 9.95
N GLN A 41 23.40 16.60 10.64
CA GLN A 41 23.32 16.00 11.98
C GLN A 41 22.59 16.91 12.99
N ALA A 42 22.74 18.23 12.87
CA ALA A 42 22.02 19.20 13.71
C ALA A 42 20.51 19.12 13.49
N ALA A 43 20.06 19.00 12.24
CA ALA A 43 18.65 18.80 11.92
C ALA A 43 18.11 17.48 12.49
N VAL A 44 18.87 16.39 12.37
CA VAL A 44 18.49 15.10 12.99
C VAL A 44 18.39 15.22 14.51
N SER A 45 19.32 15.93 15.15
CA SER A 45 19.29 16.16 16.60
C SER A 45 18.05 16.93 17.04
N GLN A 46 17.57 17.88 16.23
CA GLN A 46 16.33 18.60 16.50
C GLN A 46 15.09 17.70 16.36
N HIS A 47 15.07 16.82 15.36
CA HIS A 47 14.04 15.79 15.24
C HIS A 47 14.04 14.83 16.43
N LEU A 48 15.21 14.38 16.88
CA LEU A 48 15.36 13.52 18.06
C LEU A 48 14.92 14.21 19.35
N LYS A 49 15.14 15.52 19.48
CA LYS A 49 14.61 16.30 20.59
C LYS A 49 13.08 16.29 20.58
N VAL A 50 12.48 16.62 19.43
CA VAL A 50 11.03 16.60 19.24
C VAL A 50 10.41 15.24 19.60
N LEU A 51 11.02 14.13 19.13
CA LEU A 51 10.51 12.78 19.40
C LEU A 51 10.56 12.43 20.89
N ARG A 52 11.59 12.91 21.61
CA ARG A 52 11.67 12.75 23.07
C ARG A 52 10.67 13.61 23.81
N ASP A 53 10.53 14.87 23.42
CA ASP A 53 9.61 15.82 24.05
C ASP A 53 8.14 15.40 23.87
N THR A 54 7.85 14.58 22.86
CA THR A 54 6.52 14.00 22.59
C THR A 54 6.33 12.58 23.11
N GLY A 55 7.33 12.01 23.78
CA GLY A 55 7.26 10.65 24.34
C GLY A 55 7.24 9.52 23.29
N LEU A 56 7.62 9.81 22.04
CA LEU A 56 7.73 8.80 20.98
C LEU A 56 9.09 8.07 20.99
N ALA A 57 10.09 8.67 21.62
CA ALA A 57 11.40 8.08 21.84
C ALA A 57 11.93 8.43 23.22
N VAL A 58 12.72 7.53 23.79
CA VAL A 58 13.51 7.79 25.00
C VAL A 58 14.99 7.66 24.67
N ALA A 59 15.83 8.36 25.42
CA ALA A 59 17.28 8.25 25.29
C ALA A 59 17.91 7.94 26.64
N ARG A 60 18.79 6.95 26.67
CA ARG A 60 19.63 6.64 27.84
C ARG A 60 21.10 6.95 27.52
N PRO A 61 21.87 7.44 28.50
CA PRO A 61 23.31 7.56 28.34
C PRO A 61 23.96 6.17 28.30
N GLU A 62 24.92 5.97 27.41
CA GLU A 62 25.78 4.80 27.34
C GLU A 62 27.21 5.26 27.02
N GLY A 63 28.01 5.43 28.07
CA GLY A 63 29.32 6.04 27.96
C GLY A 63 29.24 7.45 27.37
N THR A 64 29.95 7.69 26.26
CA THR A 64 29.96 8.99 25.56
C THR A 64 28.82 9.15 24.55
N ARG A 65 27.99 8.11 24.35
CA ARG A 65 26.92 8.08 23.36
C ARG A 65 25.56 8.10 24.04
N ARG A 66 24.54 8.44 23.26
CA ARG A 66 23.13 8.29 23.62
C ARG A 66 22.53 7.17 22.80
N ILE A 67 21.93 6.21 23.49
CA ILE A 67 21.14 5.14 22.87
C ILE A 67 19.69 5.54 22.93
N TYR A 68 19.06 5.55 21.77
CA TYR A 68 17.65 5.87 21.58
C TYR A 68 16.86 4.59 21.43
N ARG A 69 15.65 4.59 21.98
CA ARG A 69 14.67 3.52 21.87
C ARG A 69 13.29 4.12 21.65
N LEU A 70 12.45 3.41 20.90
CA LEU A 70 11.05 3.76 20.77
C LEU A 70 10.34 3.67 22.14
N ASP A 71 9.54 4.68 22.46
CA ASP A 71 8.73 4.67 23.67
C ASP A 71 7.26 4.43 23.32
N CYS A 72 6.73 3.32 23.81
CA CYS A 72 5.35 2.91 23.54
C CYS A 72 4.32 3.78 24.26
N SER A 73 4.73 4.61 25.22
CA SER A 73 3.81 5.42 26.04
C SER A 73 2.95 6.38 25.19
N ALA A 74 3.56 7.12 24.26
CA ALA A 74 2.83 8.05 23.38
C ALA A 74 2.00 7.33 22.30
N PHE A 75 2.35 6.09 21.95
CA PHE A 75 1.55 5.27 21.03
C PHE A 75 0.25 4.79 21.67
N LEU A 76 0.18 4.60 22.99
CA LEU A 76 -1.05 4.21 23.67
C LEU A 76 -2.16 5.28 23.55
N GLU A 77 -1.80 6.56 23.65
CA GLU A 77 -2.75 7.66 23.49
C GLU A 77 -3.23 7.75 22.03
N LEU A 78 -2.31 7.57 21.08
CA LEU A 78 -2.61 7.49 19.66
C LEU A 78 -3.54 6.31 19.34
N ASP A 79 -3.25 5.14 19.88
CA ASP A 79 -4.04 3.91 19.72
C ASP A 79 -5.43 4.06 20.34
N ALA A 80 -5.54 4.68 21.52
CA ALA A 80 -6.82 4.95 22.16
C ALA A 80 -7.66 5.95 21.34
N TRP A 81 -7.03 6.99 20.79
CA TRP A 81 -7.69 7.94 19.90
C TRP A 81 -8.15 7.26 18.61
N LEU A 82 -7.26 6.47 17.97
CA LEU A 82 -7.58 5.69 16.78
C LEU A 82 -8.71 4.71 17.08
N ALA A 83 -8.66 3.95 18.18
CA ALA A 83 -9.70 3.00 18.58
C ALA A 83 -11.07 3.67 18.82
N ARG A 84 -11.10 4.94 19.22
CA ARG A 84 -12.35 5.70 19.39
C ARG A 84 -12.99 6.12 18.06
N ILE A 85 -12.18 6.53 17.09
CA ILE A 85 -12.69 6.98 15.78
C ILE A 85 -12.84 5.82 14.79
N ARG A 86 -12.08 4.74 15.00
CA ARG A 86 -12.01 3.58 14.10
C ARG A 86 -13.39 2.95 13.86
N PRO A 87 -14.24 2.68 14.87
CA PRO A 87 -15.60 2.18 14.65
C PRO A 87 -16.49 3.10 13.81
N GLN A 88 -16.22 4.41 13.79
CA GLN A 88 -16.99 5.36 12.98
C GLN A 88 -16.69 5.24 11.48
N PHE A 89 -15.57 4.61 11.12
CA PHE A 89 -15.16 4.34 9.74
C PHE A 89 -14.90 2.84 9.48
N GLN A 90 -15.23 1.97 10.45
CA GLN A 90 -15.04 0.52 10.40
C GLN A 90 -16.32 -0.25 10.75
N ALA A 91 -17.02 -0.70 9.71
CA ALA A 91 -17.28 -2.13 9.60
C ALA A 91 -15.91 -2.78 9.23
N GLU A 92 -15.31 -3.52 10.16
CA GLU A 92 -13.85 -3.66 10.41
C GLU A 92 -12.98 -4.45 9.40
N PRO A 93 -11.64 -4.29 9.52
CA PRO A 93 -10.88 -5.38 10.15
C PRO A 93 -9.89 -4.93 11.24
N THR A 94 -9.89 -5.66 12.35
CA THR A 94 -8.87 -5.67 13.40
C THR A 94 -7.83 -6.78 13.15
N MET A 95 -6.55 -6.43 13.24
CA MET A 95 -5.42 -7.37 13.39
C MET A 95 -4.65 -6.98 14.66
N ARG A 96 -4.38 -7.96 15.53
CA ARG A 96 -3.43 -7.90 16.67
C ARG A 96 -2.20 -8.75 16.32
N GLU A 97 -1.05 -8.32 16.81
CA GLU A 97 0.32 -8.78 16.51
C GLU A 97 0.64 -10.23 16.92
N GLY A 98 1.68 -10.82 16.28
CA GLY A 98 2.56 -11.79 16.96
C GLY A 98 2.58 -13.24 16.47
N LYS A 99 1.87 -13.58 15.40
CA LYS A 99 2.01 -14.80 14.59
C LYS A 99 1.63 -14.36 13.18
N ALA A 100 2.29 -14.85 12.12
CA ALA A 100 1.73 -14.68 10.77
C ALA A 100 0.24 -15.01 10.88
N PRO A 101 -0.66 -14.08 10.53
CA PRO A 101 -2.08 -14.27 10.81
C PRO A 101 -2.44 -15.63 10.26
N PRO A 102 -3.08 -16.54 11.03
CA PRO A 102 -3.72 -17.65 10.37
C PRO A 102 -4.61 -16.96 9.34
N THR A 103 -4.35 -17.23 8.05
CA THR A 103 -5.29 -16.93 6.97
C THR A 103 -6.65 -17.21 7.57
N PRO A 104 -7.54 -16.20 7.73
CA PRO A 104 -8.76 -16.41 8.45
C PRO A 104 -9.44 -17.56 7.72
N LYS A 105 -9.43 -18.75 8.34
CA LYS A 105 -10.20 -19.88 7.86
C LYS A 105 -11.64 -19.55 8.22
N ARG A 106 -12.19 -18.49 7.63
CA ARG A 106 -13.61 -18.37 7.38
C ARG A 106 -13.91 -19.29 6.21
N ARG A 107 -13.73 -20.59 6.49
CA ARG A 107 -14.51 -21.63 5.85
C ARG A 107 -15.94 -21.47 6.40
N LEU A 108 -16.61 -20.39 5.99
CA LEU A 108 -18.05 -20.49 5.75
C LEU A 108 -18.20 -21.58 4.67
N ASP A 109 -19.31 -22.32 4.69
CA ASP A 109 -19.67 -23.36 3.71
C ASP A 109 -19.78 -22.79 2.29
N LEU A 110 -18.64 -22.41 1.74
CA LEU A 110 -18.34 -22.19 0.35
C LEU A 110 -17.94 -23.59 -0.12
N GLY A 111 -18.46 -24.05 -1.24
CA GLY A 111 -18.15 -25.37 -1.80
C GLY A 111 -16.64 -25.61 -2.02
N PRO A 112 -16.26 -26.65 -2.77
CA PRO A 112 -14.84 -26.88 -3.07
C PRO A 112 -14.15 -25.59 -3.58
N MET A 113 -12.89 -25.39 -3.16
CA MET A 113 -12.08 -24.26 -3.62
C MET A 113 -12.09 -24.27 -5.15
N PRO A 114 -12.47 -23.16 -5.81
CA PRO A 114 -12.58 -23.15 -7.26
C PRO A 114 -11.22 -23.45 -7.88
N ASP A 115 -11.21 -24.42 -8.78
CA ASP A 115 -10.01 -24.74 -9.55
C ASP A 115 -9.75 -23.66 -10.61
N LYS A 116 -8.68 -23.86 -11.39
CA LYS A 116 -8.28 -22.90 -12.43
C LYS A 116 -9.37 -22.72 -13.50
N ALA A 117 -10.08 -23.79 -13.87
CA ALA A 117 -11.10 -23.74 -14.91
C ALA A 117 -12.36 -23.02 -14.41
N GLU A 118 -12.77 -23.27 -13.16
CA GLU A 118 -13.88 -22.55 -12.52
C GLU A 118 -13.56 -21.05 -12.41
N LEU A 119 -12.36 -20.68 -11.95
CA LEU A 119 -11.94 -19.28 -11.89
C LEU A 119 -11.90 -18.60 -13.27
N GLN A 120 -11.52 -19.33 -14.32
CA GLN A 120 -11.55 -18.81 -15.70
C GLN A 120 -12.99 -18.57 -16.18
N SER A 121 -13.92 -19.50 -15.92
CA SER A 121 -15.34 -19.31 -16.25
C SER A 121 -15.91 -18.09 -15.52
N MET A 122 -15.67 -18.01 -14.21
CA MET A 122 -16.08 -16.88 -13.39
C MET A 122 -15.52 -15.55 -13.90
N LEU A 123 -14.26 -15.52 -14.35
CA LEU A 123 -13.65 -14.33 -14.93
C LEU A 123 -14.37 -13.88 -16.20
N VAL A 124 -14.73 -14.81 -17.08
CA VAL A 124 -15.47 -14.53 -18.32
C VAL A 124 -16.85 -13.99 -17.99
N GLU A 125 -17.60 -14.67 -17.11
CA GLU A 125 -18.93 -14.24 -16.67
C GLU A 125 -18.91 -12.84 -16.03
N ALA A 126 -17.87 -12.53 -15.25
CA ALA A 126 -17.68 -11.24 -14.61
C ALA A 126 -17.29 -10.10 -15.59
N GLU A 127 -17.29 -10.34 -16.91
CA GLU A 127 -17.25 -9.25 -17.90
C GLU A 127 -18.48 -8.34 -17.80
N GLY A 128 -19.63 -8.88 -17.38
CA GLY A 128 -20.82 -8.13 -16.96
C GLY A 128 -20.93 -7.98 -15.44
N GLN A 129 -21.99 -7.32 -14.96
CA GLN A 129 -22.38 -7.40 -13.55
C GLN A 129 -22.95 -8.79 -13.25
N VAL A 130 -22.59 -9.35 -12.10
CA VAL A 130 -23.02 -10.71 -11.70
C VAL A 130 -23.64 -10.69 -10.31
N SER A 131 -24.71 -11.47 -10.11
CA SER A 131 -25.45 -11.53 -8.84
C SER A 131 -24.70 -12.30 -7.74
N TRP A 132 -23.78 -13.20 -8.13
CA TRP A 132 -23.06 -14.06 -7.21
C TRP A 132 -21.79 -13.42 -6.62
N ALA A 133 -21.47 -12.18 -6.98
CA ALA A 133 -20.22 -11.51 -6.61
C ALA A 133 -20.03 -11.44 -5.08
N GLU A 134 -21.07 -11.05 -4.34
CA GLU A 134 -21.01 -10.93 -2.88
C GLU A 134 -20.74 -12.27 -2.17
N GLN A 135 -21.31 -13.35 -2.72
CA GLN A 135 -21.15 -14.69 -2.17
C GLN A 135 -19.74 -15.25 -2.38
N ARG A 136 -19.12 -14.94 -3.52
CA ARG A 136 -17.81 -15.50 -3.91
C ARG A 136 -16.62 -14.60 -3.59
N TRP A 137 -16.84 -13.32 -3.27
CA TRP A 137 -15.77 -12.34 -3.07
C TRP A 137 -14.69 -12.81 -2.09
N ASP A 138 -15.08 -13.22 -0.89
CA ASP A 138 -14.10 -13.57 0.16
C ASP A 138 -13.30 -14.83 -0.22
N THR A 139 -13.91 -15.82 -0.88
CA THR A 139 -13.19 -17.00 -1.41
C THR A 139 -12.13 -16.60 -2.43
N VAL A 140 -12.49 -15.72 -3.36
CA VAL A 140 -11.55 -15.24 -4.39
C VAL A 140 -10.44 -14.39 -3.76
N ALA A 141 -10.78 -13.58 -2.74
CA ALA A 141 -9.81 -12.81 -1.96
C ALA A 141 -8.81 -13.71 -1.23
N ASP A 142 -9.27 -14.81 -0.61
CA ASP A 142 -8.40 -15.78 0.04
C ASP A 142 -7.40 -16.43 -0.95
N ILE A 143 -7.86 -16.78 -2.17
CA ILE A 143 -6.99 -17.32 -3.23
C ILE A 143 -5.98 -16.27 -3.70
N ALA A 144 -6.41 -15.02 -3.86
CA ALA A 144 -5.53 -13.93 -4.27
C ALA A 144 -4.49 -13.57 -3.17
N ALA A 145 -4.81 -13.78 -1.90
CA ALA A 145 -3.93 -13.54 -0.76
C ALA A 145 -2.80 -14.56 -0.65
N ASP A 146 -3.06 -15.82 -0.99
CA ASP A 146 -2.00 -16.83 -1.09
C ASP A 146 -1.21 -16.65 -2.40
N ARG A 147 -0.26 -15.72 -2.40
CA ARG A 147 0.61 -15.44 -3.54
C ARG A 147 1.46 -16.63 -4.01
N SER A 148 1.59 -17.70 -3.21
CA SER A 148 2.27 -18.92 -3.61
C SER A 148 1.39 -19.82 -4.49
N ALA A 149 0.06 -19.64 -4.42
CA ALA A 149 -0.88 -20.40 -5.21
C ALA A 149 -0.79 -20.03 -6.69
N GLU A 150 -0.82 -21.06 -7.57
CA GLU A 150 -0.79 -20.88 -9.03
C GLU A 150 -1.89 -19.93 -9.53
N ASN A 151 -3.05 -19.98 -8.88
CA ASN A 151 -4.25 -19.25 -9.27
C ASN A 151 -4.35 -17.84 -8.69
N ALA A 152 -3.41 -17.41 -7.83
CA ALA A 152 -3.51 -16.13 -7.13
C ALA A 152 -3.66 -14.91 -8.08
N PRO A 153 -2.92 -14.82 -9.20
CA PRO A 153 -3.09 -13.69 -10.13
C PRO A 153 -4.40 -13.75 -10.91
N LEU A 154 -4.91 -14.95 -11.20
CA LEU A 154 -6.21 -15.12 -11.84
C LEU A 154 -7.34 -14.66 -10.91
N ALA A 155 -7.24 -15.01 -9.62
CA ALA A 155 -8.15 -14.53 -8.59
C ALA A 155 -8.08 -13.01 -8.40
N ALA A 156 -6.87 -12.42 -8.42
CA ALA A 156 -6.69 -10.96 -8.35
C ALA A 156 -7.39 -10.23 -9.51
N ARG A 157 -7.29 -10.76 -10.74
CA ARG A 157 -8.02 -10.24 -11.91
C ARG A 157 -9.53 -10.37 -11.76
N LEU A 158 -10.00 -11.48 -11.20
CA LEU A 158 -11.42 -11.70 -10.94
C LEU A 158 -11.97 -10.68 -9.93
N LEU A 159 -11.25 -10.38 -8.85
CA LEU A 159 -11.64 -9.32 -7.89
C LEU A 159 -11.83 -7.96 -8.57
N CYS A 160 -10.92 -7.58 -9.48
CA CYS A 160 -11.08 -6.34 -10.25
C CYS A 160 -12.40 -6.31 -11.02
N ARG A 161 -12.77 -7.42 -11.67
CA ARG A 161 -14.02 -7.52 -12.44
C ARG A 161 -15.25 -7.53 -11.55
N LEU A 162 -15.18 -8.20 -10.41
CA LEU A 162 -16.29 -8.29 -9.46
C LEU A 162 -16.61 -6.95 -8.80
N ALA A 163 -15.64 -6.04 -8.65
CA ALA A 163 -15.82 -4.77 -7.95
C ALA A 163 -17.06 -3.97 -8.38
N LYS A 164 -17.40 -3.96 -9.68
CA LYS A 164 -18.59 -3.26 -10.22
C LYS A 164 -19.94 -3.89 -9.85
N SER A 165 -19.91 -5.12 -9.34
CA SER A 165 -21.10 -5.89 -8.93
C SER A 165 -21.37 -5.75 -7.43
N LEU A 166 -20.42 -5.21 -6.65
CA LEU A 166 -20.59 -4.99 -5.22
C LEU A 166 -21.01 -3.54 -4.95
N ARG A 167 -21.84 -3.36 -3.93
CA ARG A 167 -22.27 -2.05 -3.43
C ARG A 167 -21.74 -1.74 -2.03
N ASP A 168 -21.01 -2.68 -1.44
CA ASP A 168 -20.42 -2.55 -0.11
C ASP A 168 -18.95 -2.08 -0.17
N GLY A 169 -18.30 -2.00 1.00
CA GLY A 169 -16.93 -1.53 1.12
C GLY A 169 -15.83 -2.54 0.75
N ARG A 170 -16.17 -3.80 0.39
CA ARG A 170 -15.15 -4.84 0.15
C ARG A 170 -14.16 -4.49 -0.97
N PRO A 171 -14.57 -3.92 -2.12
CA PRO A 171 -13.62 -3.54 -3.16
C PRO A 171 -12.59 -2.53 -2.69
N VAL A 172 -12.98 -1.58 -1.82
CA VAL A 172 -12.06 -0.60 -1.23
C VAL A 172 -11.14 -1.29 -0.23
N ARG A 173 -11.69 -2.13 0.66
CA ARG A 173 -10.96 -2.91 1.68
C ARG A 173 -9.84 -3.74 1.07
N ASP A 174 -10.13 -4.46 -0.01
CA ASP A 174 -9.23 -5.46 -0.59
C ASP A 174 -8.42 -4.95 -1.79
N LEU A 175 -8.56 -3.67 -2.16
CA LEU A 175 -7.81 -3.11 -3.29
C LEU A 175 -6.30 -3.21 -3.11
N ALA A 176 -5.83 -3.01 -1.87
CA ALA A 176 -4.41 -3.12 -1.54
C ALA A 176 -3.88 -4.54 -1.75
N LEU A 177 -4.70 -5.57 -1.44
CA LEU A 177 -4.38 -6.97 -1.71
C LEU A 177 -4.16 -7.19 -3.21
N VAL A 178 -5.08 -6.73 -4.06
CA VAL A 178 -4.95 -6.84 -5.52
C VAL A 178 -3.70 -6.11 -6.01
N ALA A 179 -3.42 -4.92 -5.48
CA ALA A 179 -2.27 -4.12 -5.86
C ALA A 179 -0.91 -4.80 -5.58
N THR A 180 -0.85 -5.74 -4.62
CA THR A 180 0.39 -6.51 -4.37
C THR A 180 0.84 -7.34 -5.57
N HIS A 181 -0.09 -7.74 -6.44
CA HIS A 181 0.20 -8.48 -7.68
C HIS A 181 0.81 -7.62 -8.77
N LEU A 182 0.71 -6.28 -8.68
CA LEU A 182 1.38 -5.35 -9.59
C LEU A 182 2.88 -5.23 -9.29
N ALA A 183 3.30 -5.71 -8.12
CA ALA A 183 4.70 -5.75 -7.70
C ALA A 183 5.43 -7.02 -8.15
N ASP A 184 4.76 -7.96 -8.83
CA ASP A 184 5.36 -9.22 -9.24
C ASP A 184 6.46 -9.02 -10.29
N GLU A 185 7.56 -9.76 -10.14
CA GLU A 185 8.71 -9.73 -11.06
C GLU A 185 8.37 -10.38 -12.42
N ARG A 186 7.35 -11.24 -12.45
CA ARG A 186 6.81 -11.82 -13.69
C ARG A 186 5.99 -10.78 -14.43
N ALA A 187 6.64 -10.02 -15.33
CA ALA A 187 6.04 -8.93 -16.08
C ALA A 187 4.67 -9.26 -16.74
N ALA A 188 4.51 -10.48 -17.28
CA ALA A 188 3.25 -10.91 -17.89
C ALA A 188 2.09 -11.01 -16.88
N VAL A 189 2.38 -11.46 -15.65
CA VAL A 189 1.39 -11.57 -14.57
C VAL A 189 0.95 -10.19 -14.13
N SER A 190 1.91 -9.33 -13.77
CA SER A 190 1.66 -7.94 -13.38
C SER A 190 0.85 -7.18 -14.43
N ARG A 191 1.17 -7.35 -15.71
CA ARG A 191 0.44 -6.72 -16.82
C ARG A 191 -1.01 -7.22 -16.93
N SER A 192 -1.23 -8.52 -16.81
CA SER A 192 -2.58 -9.11 -16.87
C SER A 192 -3.49 -8.62 -15.74
N VAL A 193 -2.93 -8.36 -14.55
CA VAL A 193 -3.65 -7.77 -13.42
C VAL A 193 -3.87 -6.28 -13.66
N LEU A 194 -2.86 -5.56 -14.14
CA LEU A 194 -2.95 -4.13 -14.42
C LEU A 194 -4.04 -3.78 -15.44
N GLU A 195 -4.22 -4.61 -16.48
CA GLU A 195 -5.28 -4.44 -17.49
C GLU A 195 -6.71 -4.47 -16.90
N GLU A 196 -6.91 -5.11 -15.74
CA GLU A 196 -8.19 -5.09 -15.02
C GLU A 196 -8.19 -4.08 -13.87
N PHE A 197 -7.06 -3.86 -13.22
CA PHE A 197 -6.94 -3.04 -12.01
C PHE A 197 -7.40 -1.60 -12.21
N TRP A 198 -7.02 -0.96 -13.31
CA TRP A 198 -7.41 0.45 -13.55
C TRP A 198 -8.92 0.62 -13.70
N LYS A 199 -9.63 -0.41 -14.20
CA LYS A 199 -11.08 -0.39 -14.39
C LYS A 199 -11.84 -0.32 -13.08
N VAL A 200 -11.22 -0.74 -11.97
CA VAL A 200 -11.81 -0.60 -10.63
C VAL A 200 -12.07 0.87 -10.30
N GLY A 201 -11.24 1.79 -10.80
CA GLY A 201 -11.44 3.23 -10.66
C GLY A 201 -12.63 3.80 -11.44
N LEU A 202 -13.33 2.98 -12.24
CA LEU A 202 -14.58 3.36 -12.89
C LEU A 202 -15.80 3.14 -11.98
N VAL A 203 -15.67 2.34 -10.92
CA VAL A 203 -16.79 1.93 -10.06
C VAL A 203 -17.25 3.07 -9.15
N SER A 204 -16.31 3.81 -8.54
CA SER A 204 -16.61 4.95 -7.67
C SER A 204 -15.45 5.94 -7.62
N ALA A 205 -15.70 7.16 -7.12
CA ALA A 205 -14.66 8.16 -6.91
C ALA A 205 -13.63 7.70 -5.87
N ASP A 206 -14.07 7.08 -4.77
CA ASP A 206 -13.16 6.57 -3.74
C ASP A 206 -12.22 5.48 -4.28
N LEU A 207 -12.76 4.55 -5.07
CA LEU A 207 -11.96 3.53 -5.74
C LEU A 207 -11.02 4.13 -6.78
N ARG A 208 -11.45 5.19 -7.47
CA ARG A 208 -10.59 5.93 -8.40
C ARG A 208 -9.39 6.53 -7.69
N THR A 209 -9.61 7.27 -6.60
CA THR A 209 -8.54 7.84 -5.78
C THR A 209 -7.59 6.73 -5.31
N ALA A 210 -8.15 5.62 -4.80
CA ALA A 210 -7.34 4.51 -4.31
C ALA A 210 -6.52 3.81 -5.42
N VAL A 211 -7.09 3.61 -6.62
CA VAL A 211 -6.38 3.05 -7.79
C VAL A 211 -5.23 3.98 -8.21
N VAL A 212 -5.50 5.27 -8.36
CA VAL A 212 -4.50 6.28 -8.74
C VAL A 212 -3.34 6.27 -7.75
N ASP A 213 -3.64 6.24 -6.45
CA ASP A 213 -2.67 6.19 -5.37
C ASP A 213 -1.76 4.95 -5.44
N HIS A 214 -2.33 3.77 -5.68
CA HIS A 214 -1.56 2.53 -5.82
C HIS A 214 -0.66 2.55 -7.05
N LEU A 215 -1.19 3.00 -8.19
CA LEU A 215 -0.43 3.10 -9.44
C LEU A 215 0.71 4.13 -9.33
N HIS A 216 0.44 5.28 -8.73
CA HIS A 216 1.46 6.31 -8.48
C HIS A 216 2.56 5.83 -7.53
N ARG A 217 2.20 5.17 -6.42
CA ARG A 217 3.19 4.54 -5.52
C ARG A 217 4.03 3.51 -6.27
N ARG A 218 3.39 2.65 -7.06
CA ARG A 218 4.10 1.62 -7.84
C ARG A 218 5.06 2.24 -8.86
N PHE A 219 4.64 3.32 -9.53
CA PHE A 219 5.50 4.05 -10.46
C PHE A 219 6.77 4.59 -9.76
N ARG A 220 6.61 5.22 -8.59
CA ARG A 220 7.73 5.79 -7.81
C ARG A 220 8.70 4.74 -7.28
N HIS A 221 8.18 3.60 -6.83
CA HIS A 221 8.96 2.53 -6.20
C HIS A 221 9.41 1.42 -7.16
N GLY A 222 9.17 1.55 -8.47
CA GLY A 222 9.65 0.58 -9.47
C GLY A 222 11.17 0.46 -9.48
N GLN A 223 11.69 -0.78 -9.31
CA GLN A 223 13.12 -1.14 -9.27
C GLN A 223 13.88 -0.71 -10.53
N THR A 224 15.21 -0.81 -10.56
CA THR A 224 16.05 -0.44 -11.72
C THR A 224 16.15 -1.60 -12.75
N GLY A 225 16.14 -1.31 -14.06
CA GLY A 225 16.28 -2.31 -15.15
C GLY A 225 15.23 -2.24 -16.27
N LYS A 226 15.40 -3.00 -17.38
CA LYS A 226 14.49 -2.97 -18.56
C LYS A 226 13.02 -3.30 -18.25
N THR A 227 12.78 -4.27 -17.36
CA THR A 227 11.43 -4.65 -16.88
C THR A 227 10.73 -3.52 -16.13
N SER A 228 11.49 -2.59 -15.53
CA SER A 228 10.98 -1.40 -14.87
C SER A 228 10.41 -0.38 -15.84
N LEU A 229 11.07 -0.18 -16.99
CA LEU A 229 10.62 0.80 -17.98
C LEU A 229 9.29 0.37 -18.62
N GLN A 230 9.15 -0.91 -18.97
CA GLN A 230 7.88 -1.44 -19.48
C GLN A 230 6.76 -1.31 -18.43
N THR A 231 7.03 -1.66 -17.17
CA THR A 231 6.03 -1.54 -16.09
C THR A 231 5.59 -0.08 -15.90
N ARG A 232 6.53 0.87 -15.98
CA ARG A 232 6.23 2.31 -15.90
C ARG A 232 5.36 2.79 -17.06
N LEU A 233 5.64 2.34 -18.29
CA LEU A 233 4.82 2.66 -19.45
C LEU A 233 3.41 2.07 -19.33
N ASP A 234 3.30 0.81 -18.88
CA ASP A 234 2.00 0.16 -18.68
C ASP A 234 1.18 0.90 -17.60
N ILE A 235 1.81 1.43 -16.55
CA ILE A 235 1.14 2.25 -15.52
C ILE A 235 0.66 3.59 -16.10
N ILE A 236 1.48 4.26 -16.90
CA ILE A 236 1.08 5.52 -17.56
C ILE A 236 -0.11 5.27 -18.49
N ASP A 237 -0.09 4.19 -19.28
CA ASP A 237 -1.18 3.80 -20.15
C ASP A 237 -2.47 3.50 -19.36
N ALA A 238 -2.36 2.77 -18.25
CA ALA A 238 -3.47 2.50 -17.35
C ALA A 238 -4.10 3.79 -16.77
N LEU A 239 -3.28 4.74 -16.32
CA LEU A 239 -3.75 6.04 -15.83
C LEU A 239 -4.38 6.87 -16.96
N ALA A 240 -3.81 6.84 -18.17
CA ALA A 240 -4.36 7.55 -19.33
C ALA A 240 -5.72 6.97 -19.76
N LYS A 241 -5.87 5.63 -19.76
CA LYS A 241 -7.15 4.94 -19.98
C LYS A 241 -8.18 5.35 -18.93
N LEU A 242 -7.79 5.37 -17.64
CA LEU A 242 -8.66 5.80 -16.54
C LEU A 242 -9.09 7.27 -16.68
N HIS A 243 -8.16 8.18 -17.00
CA HIS A 243 -8.47 9.59 -17.21
C HIS A 243 -9.42 9.77 -18.41
N ARG A 244 -9.17 9.10 -19.53
CA ARG A 244 -10.05 9.17 -20.72
C ARG A 244 -11.48 8.72 -20.42
N ALA A 245 -11.62 7.67 -19.61
CA ALA A 245 -12.92 7.11 -19.25
C ALA A 245 -13.69 7.96 -18.22
N THR A 246 -13.01 8.75 -17.40
CA THR A 246 -13.62 9.44 -16.25
C THR A 246 -13.61 10.97 -16.36
N GLY A 247 -12.74 11.53 -17.19
CA GLY A 247 -12.48 12.97 -17.25
C GLY A 247 -11.87 13.56 -15.98
N ASP A 248 -11.45 12.73 -15.01
CA ASP A 248 -11.07 13.19 -13.69
C ASP A 248 -9.74 13.98 -13.73
N PRO A 249 -9.73 15.28 -13.36
CA PRO A 249 -8.55 16.12 -13.42
C PRO A 249 -7.46 15.68 -12.44
N ALA A 250 -7.80 15.02 -11.32
CA ALA A 250 -6.81 14.50 -10.38
C ALA A 250 -5.94 13.42 -11.01
N VAL A 251 -6.52 12.58 -11.89
CA VAL A 251 -5.77 11.56 -12.65
C VAL A 251 -4.78 12.24 -13.61
N SER A 252 -5.23 13.30 -14.30
CA SER A 252 -4.38 14.07 -15.22
C SER A 252 -3.19 14.72 -14.50
N GLN A 253 -3.43 15.32 -13.33
CA GLN A 253 -2.38 15.92 -12.51
C GLN A 253 -1.30 14.89 -12.10
N VAL A 254 -1.71 13.67 -11.76
CA VAL A 254 -0.79 12.58 -11.44
C VAL A 254 0.03 12.15 -12.67
N ILE A 255 -0.58 12.05 -13.84
CA ILE A 255 0.14 11.75 -15.10
C ILE A 255 1.19 12.83 -15.37
N SER A 256 0.84 14.11 -15.28
CA SER A 256 1.79 15.22 -15.49
C SER A 256 2.94 15.19 -14.47
N THR A 257 2.66 14.86 -13.21
CA THR A 257 3.66 14.70 -12.15
C THR A 257 4.62 13.55 -12.46
N ILE A 258 4.08 12.43 -12.95
CA ILE A 258 4.84 11.25 -13.34
C ILE A 258 5.77 11.54 -14.53
N VAL A 259 5.28 12.20 -15.57
CA VAL A 259 6.04 12.53 -16.78
C VAL A 259 7.18 13.50 -16.47
N SER A 260 6.90 14.55 -15.70
CA SER A 260 7.91 15.55 -15.29
C SER A 260 9.01 14.95 -14.41
N THR A 261 8.65 14.07 -13.45
CA THR A 261 9.61 13.36 -12.60
C THR A 261 10.48 12.37 -13.43
N GLY A 262 9.92 11.81 -14.51
CA GLY A 262 10.63 10.92 -15.43
C GLY A 262 11.74 11.63 -16.22
N GLN A 263 11.47 12.85 -16.70
CA GLN A 263 12.43 13.65 -17.48
C GLN A 263 13.60 14.19 -16.66
N GLN A 264 13.40 14.45 -15.36
CA GLN A 264 14.47 14.90 -14.46
C GLN A 264 15.48 13.78 -14.15
N ARG A 265 15.04 12.53 -14.09
CA ARG A 265 15.92 11.37 -13.82
C ARG A 265 16.83 11.02 -15.00
N THR A 266 16.38 11.23 -16.23
CA THR A 266 17.19 10.97 -17.43
C THR A 266 18.27 12.03 -17.64
N ALA A 267 18.07 13.26 -17.13
CA ALA A 267 19.04 14.34 -17.22
C ALA A 267 20.15 14.28 -16.15
N ASP A 268 19.92 13.57 -15.03
CA ASP A 268 20.92 13.31 -13.98
C ASP A 268 21.78 12.05 -14.28
N GLU A 269 21.42 11.27 -15.31
CA GLU A 269 22.10 10.03 -15.72
C GLU A 269 22.93 10.19 -17.02
N GLU A 270 22.90 11.37 -17.66
CA GLU A 270 23.77 11.78 -18.79
C GLU A 270 24.91 12.69 -18.32
#